data_AF-A0A8C7YG49-F1
#
_entry.id   AF-A0A8C7YG49-F1
#
_cell.length_a   1.000
_cell.length_b   1.000
_cell.length_c   1.000
_cell.angle_alpha   90.00
_cell.angle_beta   90.00
_cell.angle_gamma   90.00
#
_symmetry.space_group_name_H-M   'P 1'
#
loop_
_entity.id
_entity.type
_entity.pdbx_description
1 polymer ?
#
loop_
_entity_poly.entity_id
_entity_poly.type
_entity_poly.pdbx_seq_one_letter_code
_entity_poly.pdbx_strand_id
1 'polypeptide(L)' 'TEQEAVQKRTFTKWINSHLEKHKLRLEMNDLFEDIKDGVKLLALLEVLSGQRLGRKVRCLWRTEQSIHAVFLYKAAL' A
#
# COMPACT_ATOMS: atom_id res chain seq x y z
N THR A 1 5.21 -14.88 -17.53
CA THR A 1 6.58 -15.26 -17.97
C THR A 1 7.46 -15.46 -16.74
N GLU A 2 8.64 -16.06 -16.90
CA GLU A 2 9.60 -16.18 -15.78
C GLU A 2 10.02 -14.81 -15.23
N GLN A 3 10.15 -13.81 -16.11
CA GLN A 3 10.46 -12.43 -15.73
C GLN A 3 9.39 -11.81 -14.84
N GLU A 4 8.10 -11.99 -15.13
CA GLU A 4 7.01 -11.52 -14.28
C GLU A 4 7.04 -12.16 -12.89
N ALA A 5 7.36 -13.45 -12.80
CA ALA A 5 7.48 -14.15 -11.53
C ALA A 5 8.65 -13.61 -10.69
N VAL A 6 9.78 -13.31 -11.33
CA VAL A 6 10.95 -12.70 -10.69
C VAL A 6 10.64 -11.28 -10.20
N GLN A 7 9.96 -10.47 -11.02
CA GLN A 7 9.52 -9.13 -10.63
C GLN A 7 8.55 -9.19 -9.45
N LYS A 8 7.55 -10.08 -9.49
CA LYS A 8 6.60 -10.30 -8.41
C LYS A 8 7.31 -10.64 -7.09
N ARG A 9 8.24 -11.60 -7.13
CA ARG A 9 9.03 -11.99 -5.94
C ARG A 9 9.89 -10.86 -5.41
N THR A 10 10.53 -10.10 -6.29
CA THR A 10 11.38 -8.97 -5.92
C THR A 10 10.55 -7.88 -5.25
N PHE A 11 9.42 -7.50 -5.84
CA PHE A 11 8.50 -6.53 -5.25
C PHE A 11 7.95 -7.00 -3.91
N THR A 12 7.53 -8.26 -3.82
CA THR A 12 6.99 -8.83 -2.57
C THR A 12 8.03 -8.73 -1.43
N LYS A 13 9.29 -9.11 -1.70
CA LYS A 13 10.38 -9.00 -0.72
C LYS A 13 10.68 -7.55 -0.35
N TRP A 14 10.70 -6.66 -1.33
CA TRP A 14 10.95 -5.24 -1.10
C TRP A 14 9.87 -4.61 -0.20
N ILE A 15 8.59 -4.93 -0.45
CA ILE A 15 7.47 -4.47 0.40
C ILE A 15 7.64 -5.01 1.82
N ASN A 16 7.88 -6.32 1.98
CA ASN A 16 8.05 -6.92 3.31
C ASN A 16 9.21 -6.29 4.10
N SER A 17 10.35 -6.02 3.45
CA SER A 17 11.47 -5.31 4.06
C SER A 17 11.08 -3.91 4.55
N HIS A 18 10.25 -3.20 3.79
CA HIS A 18 9.76 -1.87 4.16
C HIS A 18 8.75 -1.94 5.32
N LEU A 19 7.82 -2.89 5.30
CA LEU A 19 6.84 -3.09 6.38
C LEU A 19 7.52 -3.45 7.70
N GLU A 20 8.52 -4.34 7.66
CA GLU A 20 9.32 -4.76 8.82
C GLU A 20 10.10 -3.58 9.41
N LYS A 21 10.79 -2.80 8.58
CA LYS A 21 11.54 -1.61 9.00
C LYS A 21 10.68 -0.61 9.77
N HIS A 22 9.40 -0.48 9.39
CA HIS A 22 8.45 0.42 10.02
C HIS A 22 7.59 -0.25 11.11
N LYS A 23 7.97 -1.47 11.53
CA LYS A 23 7.33 -2.25 12.60
C LYS A 23 5.83 -2.48 12.36
N LEU A 24 5.43 -2.57 11.10
CA LEU A 24 4.06 -2.93 10.74
C LEU A 24 3.89 -4.45 10.88
N ARG A 25 2.83 -4.88 11.55
CA ARG A 25 2.44 -6.30 11.65
C ARG A 25 1.72 -6.76 10.37
N LEU A 26 2.27 -6.41 9.22
CA LEU A 26 1.73 -6.71 7.89
C LEU A 26 2.79 -7.47 7.09
N GLU A 27 2.36 -8.47 6.34
CA GLU A 27 3.20 -9.28 5.47
C GLU A 27 2.48 -9.53 4.15
N MET A 28 3.25 -9.59 3.07
CA MET A 28 2.82 -9.94 1.73
C MET A 28 3.19 -11.40 1.43
N ASN A 29 2.19 -12.21 1.10
CA ASN A 29 2.29 -13.59 0.63
C ASN A 29 2.06 -13.69 -0.88
N ASP A 30 1.01 -13.04 -1.39
CA ASP A 30 0.72 -12.92 -2.82
C ASP A 30 0.47 -11.45 -3.18
N LEU A 31 1.42 -10.84 -3.89
CA LEU A 31 1.38 -9.42 -4.27
C LEU A 31 0.02 -8.96 -4.82
N PHE A 32 -0.63 -9.75 -5.68
CA PHE A 32 -1.85 -9.32 -6.36
C PHE A 32 -3.06 -9.45 -5.45
N GLU A 33 -3.19 -10.56 -4.71
CA GLU A 33 -4.29 -10.74 -3.77
C GLU A 33 -4.17 -9.78 -2.57
N ASP A 34 -2.95 -9.56 -2.09
CA ASP A 34 -2.69 -8.75 -0.91
C ASP A 34 -2.83 -7.23 -1.16
N ILE A 35 -2.69 -6.77 -2.41
CA ILE A 35 -2.92 -5.36 -2.78
C ILE A 35 -4.38 -5.11 -3.20
N LYS A 36 -5.15 -6.15 -3.50
CA LYS A 36 -6.48 -6.08 -4.12
C LYS A 36 -7.50 -5.28 -3.30
N ASP A 37 -7.48 -5.45 -1.98
CA ASP A 37 -8.36 -4.71 -1.06
C ASP A 37 -7.87 -3.28 -0.78
N GLY A 38 -6.65 -2.97 -1.22
CA GLY A 38 -5.96 -1.70 -1.06
C GLY A 38 -5.48 -1.37 0.35
N VAL A 39 -5.74 -2.22 1.35
CA VAL A 39 -5.37 -1.96 2.74
C VAL A 39 -3.85 -1.95 2.88
N LYS A 40 -3.18 -2.96 2.35
CA LYS A 40 -1.71 -3.04 2.39
C LYS A 40 -1.06 -2.02 1.45
N LEU A 41 -1.72 -1.67 0.35
CA LEU A 41 -1.27 -0.59 -0.55
C LEU A 41 -1.28 0.77 0.15
N LEU A 42 -2.36 1.09 0.88
CA LEU A 42 -2.46 2.32 1.66
C LEU A 42 -1.37 2.38 2.75
N ALA A 43 -1.15 1.27 3.46
CA ALA A 43 -0.08 1.20 4.45
C ALA A 43 1.30 1.42 3.80
N LEU A 44 1.57 0.80 2.66
CA LEU A 44 2.80 1.01 1.91
C LEU A 44 2.97 2.48 1.50
N LEU A 45 1.91 3.14 1.02
CA LEU A 45 1.94 4.56 0.66
C LEU A 45 2.20 5.47 1.87
N GLU A 46 1.63 5.16 3.04
CA GLU A 46 1.93 5.88 4.30
C GLU A 46 3.41 5.79 4.66
N VAL A 47 3.97 4.59 4.53
CA VAL A 47 5.37 4.34 4.85
C VAL A 47 6.29 5.07 3.88
N LEU A 48 6.04 4.94 2.57
CA LEU A 48 6.86 5.58 1.53
C LEU A 48 6.77 7.11 1.57
N SER A 49 5.60 7.66 1.90
CA SER A 49 5.42 9.11 2.04
C SER A 49 5.92 9.65 3.39
N GLY A 50 6.23 8.78 4.36
CA GLY A 50 6.58 9.18 5.72
C GLY A 50 5.44 9.86 6.49
N GLN A 51 4.20 9.79 5.98
CA GLN A 51 3.04 10.50 6.53
C GLN A 51 1.89 9.54 6.79
N ARG A 52 1.28 9.63 7.98
CA ARG A 52 0.07 8.86 8.29
C ARG A 52 -1.14 9.44 7.58
N LEU A 53 -1.91 8.60 6.89
CA LEU A 53 -3.24 8.94 6.40
C LEU A 53 -4.18 9.05 7.60
N GLY A 54 -4.99 10.11 7.63
CA GLY A 54 -6.01 10.29 8.66
C GLY A 54 -7.13 9.25 8.55
N ARG A 55 -7.92 9.06 9.62
CA ARG A 55 -9.10 8.18 9.57
C ARG A 55 -10.03 8.54 8.40
N LYS A 56 -10.27 9.84 8.17
CA LYS A 56 -11.13 10.35 7.09
C LYS A 56 -10.71 9.83 5.71
N VAL A 57 -9.41 9.79 5.43
CA VAL A 57 -8.88 9.30 4.15
C VAL A 57 -9.07 7.79 3.99
N ARG A 58 -8.84 7.03 5.07
CA ARG A 58 -9.14 5.58 5.08
C ARG A 58 -10.63 5.29 4.88
N CYS A 59 -11.52 6.12 5.44
CA CYS A 59 -12.96 5.99 5.24
C CYS A 59 -13.35 6.26 3.78
N LEU A 60 -12.80 7.32 3.18
CA LEU A 60 -13.06 7.68 1.78
C LEU A 60 -12.61 6.58 0.81
N TRP A 61 -11.47 5.96 1.09
CA TRP A 61 -11.00 4.83 0.29
C TRP A 61 -11.95 3.64 0.30
N ARG A 62 -12.57 3.37 1.46
CA ARG A 62 -13.53 2.28 1.61
C ARG A 62 -14.81 2.52 0.80
N THR A 63 -15.20 3.77 0.59
CA THR A 63 -16.43 4.12 -0.13
C THR A 63 -16.21 4.33 -1.62
N GLU A 64 -15.05 4.86 -2.03
CA GLU A 64 -14.79 5.22 -3.42
C GLU A 64 -13.78 4.32 -4.14
N GLN A 65 -13.03 3.48 -3.43
CA GLN A 65 -11.96 2.60 -3.96
C GLN A 65 -10.94 3.33 -4.87
N SER A 66 -10.85 4.65 -4.77
CA SER A 66 -10.07 5.48 -5.68
C SER A 66 -8.79 5.96 -5.01
N ILE A 67 -7.65 5.48 -5.52
CA ILE A 67 -6.32 6.02 -5.18
C ILE A 67 -6.25 7.51 -5.50
N HIS A 68 -6.89 7.97 -6.58
CA HIS A 68 -6.91 9.38 -6.96
C HIS A 68 -7.56 10.25 -5.89
N ALA A 69 -8.63 9.78 -5.24
CA ALA A 69 -9.29 10.52 -4.16
C ALA A 69 -8.37 10.73 -2.94
N VAL A 70 -7.46 9.79 -2.65
CA VAL A 70 -6.44 9.94 -1.59
C VAL A 70 -5.48 11.07 -1.91
N PHE A 71 -4.97 11.08 -3.15
CA PHE A 71 -4.00 12.09 -3.58
C PHE A 71 -4.62 13.48 -3.66
N LEU A 72 -5.86 13.60 -4.13
CA LEU A 72 -6.59 14.86 -4.14
C LEU A 72 -6.82 15.41 -2.73
N TYR A 73 -7.20 14.56 -1.77
CA TYR A 73 -7.34 15.00 -0.37
C TYR A 73 -6.02 15.48 0.23
N LYS A 74 -4.88 14.90 -0.19
CA LYS A 74 -3.54 15.34 0.22
C LYS A 74 -3.10 16.65 -0.43
N ALA A 75 -3.46 16.90 -1.69
CA ALA A 75 -3.11 18.13 -2.40
C ALA A 75 -3.93 19.34 -1.95
N ALA A 76 -5.07 19.12 -1.29
CA ALA A 76 -5.98 20.16 -0.81
C ALA A 76 -5.68 20.65 0.63
N LEU A 77 -4.58 20.20 1.25
CA LEU A 77 -4.11 20.61 2.58
C LEU A 77 -2.70 21.19 2.49
#